data_AF-A0A151XIF0-F1
#
_entry.id   AF-A0A151XIF0-F1
#
_cell.length_a   1.000
_cell.length_b   1.000
_cell.length_c   1.000
_cell.angle_alpha   90.00
_cell.angle_beta   90.00
_cell.angle_gamma   90.00
#
_symmetry.space_group_name_H-M   'P 1'
#
loop_
_entity.id
_entity.type
_entity.pdbx_description
1 polymer ?
#
loop_
_entity_poly.entity_id
_entity_poly.type
_entity_poly.pdbx_seq_one_letter_code
_entity_poly.pdbx_strand_id
1 'polypeptide(L)'
;MFEEDVFEGIRKYERNTCPLRSLVDVLNKKSTGRPTCILEIGLLSLFPDTSGLVPTKMFSPRRIIEHMIEMHGQTVKIILKNPSDVHKFVYKYNSDNEEKEYVFSNNMMFYEDIIIICYLYCTIVMSESYKDREFSLVTILASIMRKKYNIYDDIYQPETVSYKDLEGLISWFRIAYSFPSITFSILYHNFVEISLPSCLIFPNHDLPKVFHSPLLALIIPMLDSTPLSLLMAFAICLDNKKSDRSGGKTPICILWNYIYELYISQVFPISLKLRLCEMWGIVNKIDNEYKFAPYFKEISSYKLCKIFSCYKLYKTFPSDFMK
;
A
#
# COMPACT_ATOMS: atom_id res chain seq x y z
N MET A 1 -22.03 -9.64 -0.02
CA MET A 1 -21.01 -10.43 -0.74
C MET A 1 -19.95 -9.43 -1.14
N PHE A 2 -18.79 -9.45 -0.47
CA PHE A 2 -17.69 -8.52 -0.77
C PHE A 2 -16.84 -9.18 -1.87
N GLU A 3 -16.57 -8.46 -2.95
CA GLU A 3 -15.96 -8.97 -4.19
C GLU A 3 -14.46 -9.30 -4.05
N GLU A 4 -13.99 -10.15 -4.98
CA GLU A 4 -12.60 -10.49 -5.31
C GLU A 4 -11.66 -9.28 -5.39
N ASP A 5 -10.37 -9.56 -5.20
CA ASP A 5 -9.27 -8.61 -5.33
C ASP A 5 -9.37 -7.83 -6.66
N VAL A 6 -9.43 -6.50 -6.56
CA VAL A 6 -9.65 -5.56 -7.68
C VAL A 6 -8.59 -5.72 -8.78
N PHE A 7 -7.41 -6.19 -8.42
CA PHE A 7 -6.25 -6.29 -9.30
C PHE A 7 -6.04 -7.69 -9.89
N GLU A 8 -6.85 -8.67 -9.47
CA GLU A 8 -6.76 -10.05 -9.97
C GLU A 8 -7.07 -10.15 -11.47
N GLY A 9 -6.30 -10.95 -12.21
CA GLY A 9 -6.56 -11.24 -13.63
C GLY A 9 -6.30 -10.07 -14.60
N ILE A 10 -5.75 -8.95 -14.14
CA ILE A 10 -5.41 -7.81 -14.99
C ILE A 10 -4.10 -8.05 -15.74
N ARG A 11 -4.03 -7.57 -16.98
CA ARG A 11 -2.86 -7.70 -17.84
C ARG A 11 -1.69 -6.87 -17.34
N LYS A 12 -0.50 -7.48 -17.36
CA LYS A 12 0.78 -6.79 -17.11
C LYS A 12 1.36 -6.30 -18.43
N TYR A 13 1.67 -5.02 -18.50
CA TYR A 13 2.27 -4.39 -19.68
C TYR A 13 3.78 -4.27 -19.54
N GLU A 14 4.46 -4.16 -20.68
CA GLU A 14 5.92 -3.96 -20.71
C GLU A 14 6.33 -2.65 -20.03
N ARG A 15 7.55 -2.62 -19.47
CA ARG A 15 8.09 -1.49 -18.69
C ARG A 15 8.11 -0.14 -19.42
N ASN A 16 8.08 -0.13 -20.75
CA ASN A 16 8.08 1.09 -21.57
C ASN A 16 6.68 1.62 -21.88
N THR A 17 5.64 0.89 -21.47
CA THR A 17 4.25 1.34 -21.60
C THR A 17 3.93 2.36 -20.52
N CYS A 18 3.18 3.40 -20.89
CA CYS A 18 2.63 4.35 -19.92
C CYS A 18 1.85 3.58 -18.82
N PRO A 19 2.11 3.82 -17.53
CA PRO A 19 1.48 3.07 -16.44
C PRO A 19 -0.04 3.26 -16.39
N LEU A 20 -0.57 4.32 -17.01
CA LEU A 20 -2.01 4.52 -17.17
C LEU A 20 -2.70 3.35 -17.91
N ARG A 21 -1.99 2.58 -18.75
CA ARG A 21 -2.57 1.42 -19.43
C ARG A 21 -3.07 0.36 -18.45
N SER A 22 -2.25 0.00 -17.48
CA SER A 22 -2.60 -0.98 -16.44
C SER A 22 -3.73 -0.44 -15.55
N LEU A 23 -3.68 0.85 -15.21
CA LEU A 23 -4.72 1.51 -14.43
C LEU A 23 -6.09 1.48 -15.15
N VAL A 24 -6.10 1.76 -16.45
CA VAL A 24 -7.34 1.71 -17.24
C VAL A 24 -7.94 0.31 -17.29
N ASP A 25 -7.12 -0.74 -17.39
CA ASP A 25 -7.65 -2.11 -17.33
C ASP A 25 -8.32 -2.42 -15.99
N VAL A 26 -7.74 -1.96 -14.88
CA VAL A 26 -8.32 -2.10 -13.54
C VAL A 26 -9.67 -1.38 -13.46
N LEU A 27 -9.72 -0.13 -13.93
CA LEU A 27 -10.93 0.69 -13.89
C LEU A 27 -12.04 0.12 -14.81
N ASN A 28 -11.68 -0.36 -16.00
CA ASN A 28 -12.62 -0.98 -16.94
C ASN A 28 -13.15 -2.33 -16.46
N LYS A 29 -12.33 -3.14 -15.77
CA LYS A 29 -12.81 -4.39 -15.13
C LYS A 29 -13.93 -4.08 -14.14
N LYS A 30 -13.88 -2.93 -13.45
CA LYS A 30 -14.89 -2.54 -12.45
C LYS A 30 -16.09 -1.81 -13.01
N SER A 31 -15.95 -1.06 -14.10
CA SER A 31 -17.08 -0.34 -14.73
C SER A 31 -18.17 -1.27 -15.31
N THR A 32 -17.85 -2.56 -15.51
CA THR A 32 -18.79 -3.59 -15.99
C THR A 32 -19.52 -4.34 -14.86
N GLY A 33 -19.22 -4.07 -13.58
CA GLY A 33 -19.75 -4.77 -12.41
C GLY A 33 -20.53 -3.88 -11.42
N ARG A 34 -20.94 -4.46 -10.27
CA ARG A 34 -21.55 -3.69 -9.17
C ARG A 34 -20.53 -2.71 -8.56
N PRO A 35 -20.96 -1.58 -7.97
CA PRO A 35 -20.03 -0.66 -7.30
C PRO A 35 -19.19 -1.42 -6.27
N THR A 36 -17.88 -1.44 -6.46
CA THR A 36 -16.97 -2.11 -5.53
C THR A 36 -16.96 -1.33 -4.22
N CYS A 37 -17.43 -1.95 -3.15
CA CYS A 37 -17.29 -1.40 -1.82
C CYS A 37 -15.84 -1.61 -1.36
N ILE A 38 -15.08 -0.53 -1.25
CA ILE A 38 -13.74 -0.56 -0.64
C ILE A 38 -13.89 -1.02 0.81
N LEU A 39 -13.13 -2.05 1.19
CA LEU A 39 -13.28 -2.75 2.48
C LEU A 39 -13.18 -1.78 3.67
N GLU A 40 -12.25 -0.84 3.60
CA GLU A 40 -12.02 0.16 4.64
C GLU A 40 -13.23 1.10 4.82
N ILE A 41 -13.92 1.45 3.73
CA ILE A 41 -15.14 2.25 3.79
C ILE A 41 -16.27 1.43 4.43
N GLY A 42 -16.42 0.17 4.00
CA GLY A 42 -17.46 -0.71 4.54
C GLY A 42 -17.29 -1.07 6.02
N LEU A 43 -16.06 -0.95 6.55
CA LEU A 43 -15.72 -1.21 7.95
C LEU A 43 -15.39 0.06 8.74
N LEU A 44 -15.64 1.26 8.18
CA LEU A 44 -15.18 2.52 8.75
C LEU A 44 -15.66 2.73 10.20
N SER A 45 -16.88 2.29 10.53
CA SER A 45 -17.45 2.37 11.88
C SER A 45 -16.73 1.52 12.93
N LEU A 46 -15.89 0.56 12.51
CA LEU A 46 -15.09 -0.29 13.40
C LEU A 46 -13.68 0.29 13.63
N PHE A 47 -13.28 1.33 12.90
CA PHE A 47 -11.99 1.97 13.12
C PHE A 47 -12.01 2.76 14.44
N PRO A 48 -10.89 2.84 15.17
CA PRO A 48 -10.82 3.55 16.44
C PRO A 48 -11.20 5.03 16.30
N ASP A 49 -11.94 5.56 17.28
CA ASP A 49 -12.55 6.90 17.34
C ASP A 49 -11.53 8.04 17.58
N THR A 50 -10.42 8.07 16.84
CA THR A 50 -9.39 9.14 16.76
C THR A 50 -8.15 9.07 17.66
N SER A 51 -8.09 8.23 18.71
CA SER A 51 -6.85 8.00 19.48
C SER A 51 -5.87 7.04 18.81
N GLY A 52 -6.35 6.21 17.87
CA GLY A 52 -5.53 5.29 17.10
C GLY A 52 -4.74 6.02 16.02
N LEU A 53 -3.42 6.17 16.22
CA LEU A 53 -2.48 6.70 15.24
C LEU A 53 -1.51 5.64 14.75
N VAL A 54 -1.14 5.70 13.48
CA VAL A 54 -0.06 4.87 12.93
C VAL A 54 1.24 5.23 13.64
N PRO A 55 1.88 4.28 14.35
CA PRO A 55 3.12 4.55 15.06
C PRO A 55 4.19 5.12 14.14
N THR A 56 5.00 6.05 14.66
CA THR A 56 6.08 6.75 13.94
C THR A 56 5.64 7.68 12.78
N LYS A 57 4.45 7.49 12.19
CA LYS A 57 3.91 8.34 11.10
C LYS A 57 2.83 9.31 11.56
N MET A 58 2.30 9.10 12.77
CA MET A 58 1.38 9.98 13.49
C MET A 58 0.20 10.45 12.63
N PHE A 59 -0.58 9.51 12.10
CA PHE A 59 -1.85 9.80 11.40
C PHE A 59 -2.91 8.74 11.69
N SER A 60 -4.20 9.13 11.60
CA SER A 60 -5.34 8.23 11.78
C SER A 60 -5.92 7.83 10.42
N PRO A 61 -5.90 6.54 10.03
CA PRO A 61 -6.49 6.09 8.76
C PRO A 61 -7.96 6.48 8.61
N ARG A 62 -8.73 6.42 9.70
CA ARG A 62 -10.14 6.83 9.73
C ARG A 62 -10.31 8.29 9.32
N ARG A 63 -9.55 9.20 9.93
CA ARG A 63 -9.62 10.63 9.61
C ARG A 63 -9.25 10.90 8.15
N ILE A 64 -8.28 10.16 7.60
CA ILE A 64 -7.92 10.27 6.18
C ILE A 64 -9.10 9.81 5.30
N ILE A 65 -9.72 8.67 5.60
CA ILE A 65 -10.87 8.16 4.83
C ILE A 65 -12.04 9.14 4.89
N GLU A 66 -12.38 9.65 6.08
CA GLU A 66 -13.45 10.64 6.28
C GLU A 66 -13.19 11.93 5.50
N HIS A 67 -11.96 12.47 5.55
CA HIS A 67 -11.55 13.63 4.76
C HIS A 67 -11.72 13.39 3.26
N MET A 68 -11.28 12.22 2.77
CA MET A 68 -11.40 11.87 1.36
C MET A 68 -12.87 11.81 0.92
N ILE A 69 -13.75 11.21 1.73
CA ILE A 69 -15.21 11.19 1.46
C ILE A 69 -15.77 12.61 1.41
N GLU A 70 -15.39 13.47 2.36
CA GLU A 70 -15.85 14.85 2.42
C GLU A 70 -15.43 15.64 1.17
N MET A 71 -14.14 15.63 0.82
CA MET A 71 -13.60 16.34 -0.34
C MET A 71 -14.21 15.87 -1.65
N HIS A 72 -14.46 14.57 -1.78
CA HIS A 72 -15.19 14.01 -2.92
C HIS A 72 -16.60 14.59 -3.01
N GLY A 73 -17.36 14.57 -1.92
CA GLY A 73 -18.71 15.12 -1.86
C GLY A 73 -18.76 16.64 -2.12
N GLN A 74 -17.78 17.40 -1.61
CA GLN A 74 -17.64 18.82 -1.89
C GLN A 74 -17.36 19.08 -3.38
N THR A 75 -16.45 18.33 -4.00
CA THR A 75 -16.12 18.44 -5.43
C THR A 75 -17.35 18.15 -6.30
N VAL A 76 -18.09 17.08 -6.00
CA VAL A 76 -19.33 16.74 -6.73
C VAL A 76 -20.35 17.88 -6.62
N LYS A 77 -20.53 18.47 -5.42
CA LYS A 77 -21.43 19.62 -5.23
C LYS A 77 -21.01 20.85 -6.01
N ILE A 78 -19.70 21.14 -6.10
CA ILE A 78 -19.17 22.27 -6.88
C ILE A 78 -19.47 22.06 -8.37
N ILE A 79 -19.15 20.88 -8.90
CA ILE A 79 -19.37 20.52 -10.31
C ILE A 79 -20.86 20.54 -10.67
N LEU A 80 -21.74 20.07 -9.78
CA LEU A 80 -23.19 20.13 -9.98
C LEU A 80 -23.71 21.57 -10.07
N LYS A 81 -23.11 22.50 -9.32
CA LYS A 81 -23.45 23.93 -9.38
C LYS A 81 -22.86 24.62 -10.60
N ASN A 82 -21.65 24.23 -10.99
CA ASN A 82 -20.92 24.81 -12.10
C ASN A 82 -20.20 23.71 -12.93
N PRO A 83 -20.84 23.21 -14.00
CA PRO A 83 -20.26 22.15 -14.84
C PRO A 83 -18.92 22.52 -15.51
N SER A 84 -18.55 23.81 -15.56
CA SER A 84 -17.26 24.26 -16.09
C SER A 84 -16.07 23.93 -15.18
N ASP A 85 -16.31 23.58 -13.92
CA ASP A 85 -15.27 23.15 -12.96
C ASP A 85 -14.81 21.69 -13.17
N VAL A 86 -15.35 21.01 -14.19
CA VAL A 86 -14.88 19.67 -14.59
C VAL A 86 -13.52 19.80 -15.29
N HIS A 87 -12.49 19.28 -14.64
CA HIS A 87 -11.17 19.10 -15.22
C HIS A 87 -11.04 17.65 -15.71
N LYS A 88 -10.75 17.46 -17.00
CA LYS A 88 -10.62 16.14 -17.62
C LYS A 88 -9.55 16.10 -18.70
N PHE A 89 -9.00 14.91 -18.96
CA PHE A 89 -8.17 14.64 -20.13
C PHE A 89 -8.48 13.25 -20.70
N VAL A 90 -8.20 13.08 -21.99
CA VAL A 90 -8.39 11.82 -22.70
C VAL A 90 -7.07 11.09 -22.80
N TYR A 91 -7.04 9.84 -22.34
CA TYR A 91 -5.93 8.92 -22.55
C TYR A 91 -6.28 7.97 -23.70
N LYS A 92 -5.58 8.11 -24.83
CA LYS A 92 -5.70 7.21 -25.98
C LYS A 92 -4.67 6.08 -25.90
N TYR A 93 -5.09 4.87 -26.21
CA TYR A 93 -4.25 3.68 -26.17
C TYR A 93 -4.71 2.62 -27.17
N ASN A 94 -3.81 1.75 -27.59
CA ASN A 94 -4.15 0.62 -28.46
C ASN A 94 -4.49 -0.63 -27.64
N SER A 95 -5.59 -1.30 -27.99
CA SER A 95 -5.99 -2.62 -27.47
C SER A 95 -6.53 -3.43 -28.62
N ASP A 96 -6.02 -4.65 -28.81
CA ASP A 96 -6.56 -5.59 -29.81
C ASP A 96 -6.59 -5.01 -31.24
N ASN A 97 -5.58 -4.20 -31.57
CA ASN A 97 -5.43 -3.44 -32.81
C ASN A 97 -6.47 -2.33 -33.04
N GLU A 98 -7.22 -1.93 -32.01
CA GLU A 98 -8.13 -0.80 -32.04
C GLU A 98 -7.61 0.35 -31.16
N GLU A 99 -7.77 1.60 -31.62
CA GLU A 99 -7.58 2.78 -30.78
C GLU A 99 -8.77 2.88 -29.82
N LYS A 100 -8.49 2.82 -28.52
CA LYS A 100 -9.46 3.02 -27.44
C LYS A 100 -9.10 4.28 -26.67
N GLU A 101 -10.08 4.82 -25.96
CA GLU A 101 -9.89 5.98 -25.12
C GLU A 101 -10.45 5.76 -23.71
N TYR A 102 -9.85 6.44 -22.73
CA TYR A 102 -10.35 6.54 -21.38
C TYR A 102 -10.32 7.99 -20.93
N VAL A 103 -11.41 8.47 -20.31
CA VAL A 103 -11.52 9.85 -19.85
C VAL A 103 -11.28 9.91 -18.35
N PHE A 104 -10.16 10.49 -17.95
CA PHE A 104 -9.91 10.80 -16.55
C PHE A 104 -10.47 12.17 -16.21
N SER A 105 -11.12 12.32 -15.06
CA SER A 105 -11.65 13.60 -14.61
C SER A 105 -11.70 13.74 -13.09
N ASN A 106 -11.90 14.95 -12.60
CA ASN A 106 -12.26 15.19 -11.19
C ASN A 106 -13.71 14.80 -10.86
N ASN A 107 -14.52 14.34 -11.83
CA ASN A 107 -15.90 13.89 -11.63
C ASN A 107 -16.08 12.37 -11.75
N MET A 108 -15.03 11.61 -11.45
CA MET A 108 -15.09 10.15 -11.37
C MET A 108 -15.74 9.69 -10.06
N MET A 109 -16.12 8.42 -9.97
CA MET A 109 -16.67 7.83 -8.75
C MET A 109 -15.61 7.74 -7.66
N PHE A 110 -16.02 7.83 -6.39
CA PHE A 110 -15.08 7.88 -5.26
C PHE A 110 -14.13 6.68 -5.23
N TYR A 111 -14.62 5.47 -5.51
CA TYR A 111 -13.78 4.28 -5.50
C TYR A 111 -12.72 4.30 -6.61
N GLU A 112 -13.02 4.88 -7.77
CA GLU A 112 -12.07 5.05 -8.87
C GLU A 112 -10.95 6.01 -8.45
N ASP A 113 -11.30 7.12 -7.80
CA ASP A 113 -10.32 8.06 -7.28
C ASP A 113 -9.36 7.40 -6.27
N ILE A 114 -9.87 6.57 -5.36
CA ILE A 114 -9.02 5.84 -4.39
C ILE A 114 -8.08 4.87 -5.11
N ILE A 115 -8.57 4.12 -6.10
CA ILE A 115 -7.74 3.22 -6.92
C ILE A 115 -6.65 4.02 -7.63
N ILE A 116 -7.01 5.13 -8.27
CA ILE A 116 -6.08 6.01 -8.97
C ILE A 116 -5.01 6.52 -8.01
N ILE A 117 -5.38 7.05 -6.84
CA ILE A 117 -4.43 7.64 -5.89
C ILE A 117 -3.47 6.59 -5.33
N CYS A 118 -3.97 5.42 -4.93
CA CYS A 118 -3.12 4.34 -4.42
C CYS A 118 -2.18 3.81 -5.53
N TYR A 119 -2.69 3.71 -6.76
CA TYR A 119 -1.91 3.30 -7.92
C TYR A 119 -0.80 4.30 -8.26
N LEU A 120 -1.12 5.59 -8.28
CA LEU A 120 -0.16 6.67 -8.50
C LEU A 120 0.90 6.70 -7.40
N TYR A 121 0.53 6.54 -6.13
CA TYR A 121 1.49 6.44 -5.04
C TYR A 121 2.47 5.28 -5.26
N CYS A 122 1.96 4.07 -5.56
CA CYS A 122 2.83 2.93 -5.81
C CYS A 122 3.73 3.18 -7.04
N THR A 123 3.17 3.72 -8.11
CA THR A 123 3.88 3.94 -9.40
C THR A 123 4.95 5.02 -9.29
N ILE A 124 4.65 6.17 -8.68
CA ILE A 124 5.54 7.34 -8.61
C ILE A 124 6.56 7.17 -7.48
N VAL A 125 6.13 6.66 -6.32
CA VAL A 125 6.95 6.65 -5.10
C VAL A 125 7.66 5.31 -4.88
N MET A 126 6.98 4.19 -5.13
CA MET A 126 7.50 2.86 -4.78
C MET A 126 8.16 2.13 -5.95
N SER A 127 7.78 2.43 -7.19
CA SER A 127 8.30 1.75 -8.38
C SER A 127 9.75 2.10 -8.65
N GLU A 128 10.60 1.09 -8.86
CA GLU A 128 11.96 1.35 -9.34
C GLU A 128 11.98 1.46 -10.87
N SER A 129 10.99 0.91 -11.59
CA SER A 129 10.90 1.04 -13.05
C SER A 129 10.47 2.43 -13.53
N TYR A 130 9.75 3.18 -12.69
CA TYR A 130 9.15 4.47 -13.06
C TYR A 130 9.75 5.65 -12.30
N LYS A 131 10.63 5.42 -11.32
CA LYS A 131 11.20 6.46 -10.47
C LYS A 131 11.88 7.60 -11.24
N ASP A 132 12.58 7.27 -12.32
CA ASP A 132 13.37 8.22 -13.11
C ASP A 132 12.70 8.55 -14.46
N ARG A 133 11.42 8.21 -14.62
CA ARG A 133 10.66 8.42 -15.86
C ARG A 133 9.53 9.41 -15.64
N GLU A 134 9.50 10.46 -16.43
CA GLU A 134 8.39 11.41 -16.42
C GLU A 134 7.36 11.05 -17.49
N PHE A 135 6.11 10.87 -17.07
CA PHE A 135 4.98 10.67 -17.96
C PHE A 135 4.01 11.83 -17.78
N SER A 136 3.93 12.73 -18.78
CA SER A 136 3.12 13.95 -18.70
C SER A 136 1.65 13.69 -18.30
N LEU A 137 1.04 12.63 -18.85
CA LEU A 137 -0.34 12.27 -18.51
C LEU A 137 -0.50 11.76 -17.07
N VAL A 138 0.53 11.10 -16.51
CA VAL A 138 0.55 10.70 -15.10
C VAL A 138 0.65 11.93 -14.22
N THR A 139 1.50 12.90 -14.58
CA THR A 139 1.63 14.19 -13.89
C THR A 139 0.32 14.98 -13.91
N ILE A 140 -0.39 15.00 -15.04
CA ILE A 140 -1.70 15.64 -15.16
C ILE A 140 -2.71 14.95 -14.24
N LEU A 141 -2.80 13.62 -14.26
CA LEU A 141 -3.71 12.87 -13.40
C LEU A 141 -3.42 13.10 -11.91
N ALA A 142 -2.15 13.06 -11.53
CA ALA A 142 -1.71 13.36 -10.17
C ALA A 142 -2.12 14.78 -9.76
N SER A 143 -1.97 15.77 -10.64
CA SER A 143 -2.39 17.16 -10.38
C SER A 143 -3.91 17.29 -10.17
N ILE A 144 -4.71 16.58 -10.98
CA ILE A 144 -6.18 16.54 -10.81
C ILE A 144 -6.55 15.98 -9.43
N MET A 145 -5.98 14.83 -9.06
CA MET A 145 -6.25 14.19 -7.76
C MET A 145 -5.79 15.06 -6.59
N ARG A 146 -4.59 15.65 -6.72
CA ARG A 146 -4.03 16.57 -5.73
C ARG A 146 -4.95 17.75 -5.46
N LYS A 147 -5.44 18.41 -6.52
CA LYS A 147 -6.36 19.55 -6.39
C LYS A 147 -7.70 19.12 -5.79
N LYS A 148 -8.24 17.98 -6.22
CA LYS A 148 -9.54 17.45 -5.75
C LYS A 148 -9.54 17.14 -4.25
N TYR A 149 -8.47 16.52 -3.75
CA TYR A 149 -8.40 16.02 -2.37
C TYR A 149 -7.55 16.86 -1.42
N ASN A 150 -6.99 17.97 -1.92
CA ASN A 150 -6.05 18.82 -1.21
C ASN A 150 -4.84 18.03 -0.68
N ILE A 151 -4.23 17.22 -1.56
CA ILE A 151 -3.09 16.38 -1.21
C ILE A 151 -1.83 17.25 -1.14
N TYR A 152 -1.14 17.21 -0.01
CA TYR A 152 0.18 17.78 0.19
C TYR A 152 1.26 16.88 -0.44
N ASP A 153 2.14 17.48 -1.24
CA ASP A 153 3.25 16.79 -1.90
C ASP A 153 4.42 16.58 -0.94
N ASP A 154 4.33 15.51 -0.15
CA ASP A 154 5.48 14.93 0.56
C ASP A 154 6.54 14.36 -0.41
N ILE A 155 6.19 14.22 -1.69
CA ILE A 155 7.05 13.71 -2.77
C ILE A 155 8.05 14.76 -3.28
N TYR A 156 7.72 16.05 -3.21
CA TYR A 156 8.53 17.13 -3.83
C TYR A 156 9.07 18.18 -2.85
N GLN A 157 8.54 18.29 -1.63
CA GLN A 157 9.01 19.27 -0.64
C GLN A 157 9.09 18.69 0.79
N PRO A 158 10.17 17.98 1.14
CA PRO A 158 10.29 17.30 2.44
C PRO A 158 10.60 18.23 3.64
N GLU A 159 11.01 19.48 3.41
CA GLU A 159 11.88 20.19 4.38
C GLU A 159 11.23 21.33 5.18
N THR A 160 9.94 21.66 5.01
CA THR A 160 9.41 22.93 5.57
C THR A 160 8.32 22.81 6.63
N VAL A 161 7.85 21.61 6.98
CA VAL A 161 6.69 21.46 7.86
C VAL A 161 7.09 20.89 9.22
N SER A 162 6.82 21.62 10.30
CA SER A 162 7.08 21.15 11.66
C SER A 162 6.18 19.96 11.99
N TYR A 163 6.66 19.03 12.82
CA TYR A 163 5.91 17.81 13.18
C TYR A 163 4.52 18.08 13.79
N LYS A 164 4.28 19.27 14.37
CA LYS A 164 2.97 19.67 14.91
C LYS A 164 1.98 20.09 13.82
N ASP A 165 2.48 20.57 12.67
CA ASP A 165 1.66 20.97 11.53
C ASP A 165 1.30 19.77 10.64
N LEU A 166 1.96 18.62 10.84
CA LEU A 166 1.67 17.37 10.14
C LEU A 166 0.38 16.71 10.63
N GLU A 167 -0.16 17.01 11.82
CA GLU A 167 -1.38 16.38 12.34
C GLU A 167 -2.65 16.98 11.68
N GLY A 168 -2.79 16.76 10.37
CA GLY A 168 -3.89 17.30 9.57
C GLY A 168 -3.60 17.34 8.07
N LEU A 169 -2.32 17.26 7.69
CA LEU A 169 -1.94 17.21 6.27
C LEU A 169 -2.29 15.86 5.64
N ILE A 170 -2.96 15.92 4.51
CA ILE A 170 -3.31 14.77 3.69
C ILE A 170 -2.19 14.57 2.69
N SER A 171 -1.51 13.42 2.71
CA SER A 171 -0.41 13.14 1.77
C SER A 171 -0.67 11.85 1.01
N TRP A 172 0.05 11.65 -0.10
CA TRP A 172 -0.04 10.44 -0.92
C TRP A 172 0.20 9.19 -0.09
N PHE A 173 1.26 9.22 0.75
CA PHE A 173 1.58 8.15 1.68
C PHE A 173 0.41 7.84 2.62
N ARG A 174 -0.16 8.88 3.26
CA ARG A 174 -1.22 8.71 4.25
C ARG A 174 -2.50 8.16 3.62
N ILE A 175 -2.85 8.60 2.42
CA ILE A 175 -3.99 8.06 1.68
C ILE A 175 -3.73 6.60 1.33
N ALA A 176 -2.63 6.28 0.66
CA ALA A 176 -2.34 4.91 0.23
C ALA A 176 -2.36 3.91 1.39
N TYR A 177 -1.75 4.26 2.52
CA TYR A 177 -1.73 3.40 3.70
C TYR A 177 -3.03 3.42 4.50
N SER A 178 -3.96 4.34 4.24
CA SER A 178 -5.32 4.27 4.79
C SER A 178 -6.24 3.32 4.01
N PHE A 179 -5.82 2.88 2.81
CA PHE A 179 -6.53 1.92 1.97
C PHE A 179 -5.67 0.68 1.65
N PRO A 180 -5.28 -0.11 2.67
CA PRO A 180 -4.41 -1.27 2.48
C PRO A 180 -5.00 -2.32 1.52
N SER A 181 -6.32 -2.48 1.43
CA SER A 181 -6.98 -3.39 0.47
C SER A 181 -6.62 -3.10 -0.98
N ILE A 182 -6.39 -1.85 -1.33
CA ILE A 182 -6.02 -1.42 -2.68
C ILE A 182 -4.50 -1.41 -2.82
N THR A 183 -3.82 -0.71 -1.90
CA THR A 183 -2.36 -0.52 -1.96
C THR A 183 -1.60 -1.83 -1.96
N PHE A 184 -1.94 -2.75 -1.05
CA PHE A 184 -1.23 -4.03 -0.98
C PHE A 184 -1.61 -4.98 -2.11
N SER A 185 -2.83 -4.91 -2.65
CA SER A 185 -3.19 -5.69 -3.84
C SER A 185 -2.39 -5.28 -5.08
N ILE A 186 -2.11 -3.97 -5.26
CA ILE A 186 -1.18 -3.49 -6.31
C ILE A 186 0.19 -4.17 -6.18
N LEU A 187 0.70 -4.29 -4.94
CA LEU A 187 1.99 -4.92 -4.67
C LEU A 187 1.93 -6.44 -4.87
N TYR A 188 0.88 -7.09 -4.34
CA TYR A 188 0.65 -8.53 -4.42
C TYR A 188 0.63 -9.00 -5.87
N HIS A 189 -0.13 -8.32 -6.73
CA HIS A 189 -0.24 -8.66 -8.14
C HIS A 189 0.94 -8.15 -8.98
N ASN A 190 1.94 -7.48 -8.39
CA ASN A 190 3.14 -6.99 -9.08
C ASN A 190 2.82 -6.05 -10.25
N PHE A 191 1.90 -5.13 -10.05
CA PHE A 191 1.66 -4.03 -11.00
C PHE A 191 2.79 -3.01 -11.00
N VAL A 192 3.50 -2.94 -9.87
CA VAL A 192 4.64 -2.08 -9.66
C VAL A 192 5.82 -2.96 -9.27
N GLU A 193 6.94 -2.78 -9.97
CA GLU A 193 8.18 -3.48 -9.63
C GLU A 193 8.87 -2.77 -8.46
N ILE A 194 8.85 -3.43 -7.32
CA ILE A 194 9.68 -3.07 -6.18
C ILE A 194 10.92 -3.95 -6.23
N SER A 195 12.09 -3.35 -6.41
CA SER A 195 13.33 -4.12 -6.36
C SER A 195 13.63 -4.54 -4.92
N LEU A 196 13.55 -5.85 -4.68
CA LEU A 196 13.92 -6.50 -3.44
C LEU A 196 14.59 -7.84 -3.76
N PRO A 197 15.59 -8.25 -2.97
CA PRO A 197 16.24 -9.53 -3.12
C PRO A 197 15.46 -10.64 -2.40
N SER A 198 14.14 -10.76 -2.60
CA SER A 198 13.35 -11.83 -1.96
C SER A 198 13.89 -13.22 -2.31
N CYS A 199 14.43 -13.38 -3.52
CA CYS A 199 15.13 -14.57 -3.98
C CYS A 199 16.42 -14.90 -3.21
N LEU A 200 17.09 -13.91 -2.57
CA LEU A 200 18.29 -14.15 -1.78
C LEU A 200 17.98 -14.71 -0.38
N ILE A 201 16.78 -14.44 0.13
CA ILE A 201 16.38 -14.76 1.50
C ILE A 201 15.56 -16.06 1.54
N PHE A 202 14.66 -16.23 0.57
CA PHE A 202 13.77 -17.38 0.44
C PHE A 202 13.84 -17.97 -0.96
N PRO A 203 14.99 -18.53 -1.39
CA PRO A 203 15.20 -19.01 -2.76
C PRO A 203 14.22 -20.12 -3.20
N ASN A 204 13.55 -20.78 -2.24
CA ASN A 204 12.64 -21.90 -2.49
C ASN A 204 11.17 -21.56 -2.16
N HIS A 205 10.84 -20.31 -1.84
CA HIS A 205 9.45 -19.91 -1.59
C HIS A 205 9.11 -18.68 -2.41
N ASP A 206 8.05 -18.78 -3.21
CA ASP A 206 7.44 -17.63 -3.86
C ASP A 206 6.55 -16.91 -2.84
N LEU A 207 7.18 -16.06 -2.02
CA LEU A 207 6.45 -15.28 -1.02
C LEU A 207 5.64 -14.17 -1.70
N PRO A 208 4.39 -13.93 -1.25
CA PRO A 208 3.60 -12.80 -1.71
C PRO A 208 4.38 -11.49 -1.65
N LYS A 209 4.41 -10.73 -2.75
CA LYS A 209 5.18 -9.47 -2.80
C LYS A 209 4.66 -8.40 -1.84
N VAL A 210 3.50 -8.58 -1.22
CA VAL A 210 3.04 -7.71 -0.13
C VAL A 210 4.04 -7.66 1.05
N PHE A 211 4.83 -8.72 1.27
CA PHE A 211 5.90 -8.73 2.29
C PHE A 211 7.04 -7.74 2.01
N HIS A 212 7.04 -7.13 0.82
CA HIS A 212 8.02 -6.13 0.42
C HIS A 212 7.81 -4.76 1.05
N SER A 213 6.71 -4.56 1.80
CA SER A 213 6.47 -3.33 2.55
C SER A 213 6.57 -3.59 4.05
N PRO A 214 7.42 -2.86 4.81
CA PRO A 214 7.47 -2.95 6.27
C PRO A 214 6.11 -2.62 6.91
N LEU A 215 5.31 -1.80 6.25
CA LEU A 215 3.99 -1.39 6.70
C LEU A 215 2.94 -2.52 6.58
N LEU A 216 3.29 -3.65 5.96
CA LEU A 216 2.52 -4.89 6.09
C LEU A 216 2.32 -5.26 7.57
N ALA A 217 3.28 -4.95 8.46
CA ALA A 217 3.13 -5.21 9.89
C ALA A 217 1.84 -4.60 10.48
N LEU A 218 1.35 -3.45 9.96
CA LEU A 218 0.10 -2.83 10.41
C LEU A 218 -1.13 -3.70 10.18
N ILE A 219 -1.11 -4.55 9.15
CA ILE A 219 -2.27 -5.34 8.74
C ILE A 219 -2.16 -6.82 9.08
N ILE A 220 -1.00 -7.29 9.54
CA ILE A 220 -0.88 -8.66 10.06
C ILE A 220 -1.68 -8.75 11.38
N PRO A 221 -2.64 -9.68 11.49
CA PRO A 221 -3.41 -9.86 12.72
C PRO A 221 -2.54 -10.49 13.81
N MET A 222 -2.86 -10.17 15.07
CA MET A 222 -2.23 -10.83 16.21
C MET A 222 -2.86 -12.21 16.42
N LEU A 223 -2.16 -13.25 15.98
CA LEU A 223 -2.54 -14.66 16.13
C LEU A 223 -1.38 -15.45 16.77
N ASP A 224 -1.67 -16.66 17.24
CA ASP A 224 -0.66 -17.60 17.72
C ASP A 224 0.38 -17.90 16.62
N SER A 225 1.65 -18.08 17.01
CA SER A 225 2.79 -18.29 16.07
C SER A 225 3.05 -17.11 15.13
N THR A 226 3.17 -15.91 15.71
CA THR A 226 3.36 -14.64 15.01
C THR A 226 4.60 -14.60 14.08
N PRO A 227 4.48 -14.10 12.84
CA PRO A 227 5.61 -14.02 11.90
C PRO A 227 6.50 -12.79 12.07
N LEU A 228 6.72 -12.32 13.31
CA LEU A 228 7.50 -11.11 13.61
C LEU A 228 8.93 -11.20 13.08
N SER A 229 9.53 -12.38 13.20
CA SER A 229 10.87 -12.66 12.68
C SER A 229 10.96 -12.54 11.15
N LEU A 230 9.91 -12.93 10.43
CA LEU A 230 9.82 -12.74 8.98
C LEU A 230 9.68 -11.27 8.61
N LEU A 231 8.77 -10.55 9.28
CA LEU A 231 8.58 -9.10 9.07
C LEU A 231 9.90 -8.35 9.32
N MET A 232 10.64 -8.76 10.36
CA MET A 232 11.94 -8.19 10.70
C MET A 232 13.01 -8.49 9.63
N ALA A 233 13.03 -9.71 9.08
CA ALA A 233 13.95 -10.06 8.00
C ALA A 233 13.74 -9.18 6.76
N PHE A 234 12.48 -8.92 6.37
CA PHE A 234 12.17 -8.00 5.28
C PHE A 234 12.57 -6.56 5.60
N ALA A 235 12.33 -6.08 6.82
CA ALA A 235 12.73 -4.75 7.27
C ALA A 235 14.26 -4.53 7.16
N ILE A 236 15.05 -5.52 7.58
CA ILE A 236 16.52 -5.49 7.49
C ILE A 236 16.99 -5.46 6.04
N CYS A 237 16.38 -6.24 5.14
CA CYS A 237 16.77 -6.26 3.74
C CYS A 237 16.45 -4.95 3.03
N LEU A 238 15.33 -4.31 3.38
CA LEU A 238 14.98 -2.97 2.90
C LEU A 238 15.93 -1.89 3.44
N ASP A 239 16.28 -1.96 4.73
CA ASP A 239 17.21 -1.02 5.35
C ASP A 239 18.60 -1.12 4.73
N ASN A 240 19.12 -2.34 4.53
CA ASN A 240 20.42 -2.54 3.90
C ASN A 240 20.48 -1.90 2.50
N LYS A 241 19.45 -2.11 1.67
CA LYS A 241 19.37 -1.50 0.33
C LYS A 241 19.38 0.03 0.37
N LYS A 242 18.74 0.63 1.39
CA LYS A 242 18.80 2.09 1.59
C LYS A 242 20.17 2.53 2.09
N SER A 243 20.75 1.80 3.03
CA SER A 243 22.07 2.08 3.61
C SER A 243 23.20 2.00 2.58
N ASP A 244 23.12 1.11 1.58
CA ASP A 244 24.07 1.06 0.48
C ASP A 244 24.03 2.35 -0.37
N ARG A 245 22.88 3.05 -0.39
CA ARG A 245 22.71 4.34 -1.07
C ARG A 245 23.04 5.54 -0.17
N SER A 246 22.89 5.45 1.16
CA SER A 246 23.00 6.59 2.10
C SER A 246 24.11 6.49 3.16
N GLY A 247 24.90 5.40 3.19
CA GLY A 247 26.10 5.25 4.01
C GLY A 247 25.89 4.91 5.50
N GLY A 248 24.66 4.66 5.95
CA GLY A 248 24.36 4.36 7.37
C GLY A 248 23.35 3.23 7.54
N LYS A 249 23.69 2.23 8.36
CA LYS A 249 22.80 1.11 8.73
C LYS A 249 21.99 1.44 9.96
N THR A 250 20.68 1.17 9.93
CA THR A 250 19.83 1.36 11.10
C THR A 250 20.12 0.26 12.14
N PRO A 251 20.35 0.62 13.42
CA PRO A 251 20.48 -0.37 14.50
C PRO A 251 19.29 -1.34 14.54
N ILE A 252 19.57 -2.63 14.75
CA ILE A 252 18.54 -3.68 14.74
C ILE A 252 17.46 -3.46 15.80
N CYS A 253 17.81 -2.90 16.96
CA CYS A 253 16.84 -2.58 18.00
C CYS A 253 15.84 -1.51 17.56
N ILE A 254 16.26 -0.54 16.74
CA ILE A 254 15.37 0.49 16.19
C ILE A 254 14.42 -0.14 15.17
N LEU A 255 14.93 -0.99 14.28
CA LEU A 255 14.10 -1.73 13.32
C LEU A 255 13.10 -2.66 14.02
N TRP A 256 13.53 -3.34 15.09
CA TRP A 256 12.66 -4.22 15.88
C TRP A 256 11.53 -3.44 16.55
N ASN A 257 11.87 -2.37 17.27
CA ASN A 257 10.87 -1.52 17.93
C ASN A 257 9.88 -0.96 16.91
N TYR A 258 10.37 -0.51 15.75
CA TYR A 258 9.52 -0.03 14.67
C TYR A 258 8.53 -1.11 14.18
N ILE A 259 9.01 -2.30 13.81
CA ILE A 259 8.15 -3.38 13.32
C ILE A 259 7.17 -3.86 14.40
N TYR A 260 7.64 -3.95 15.65
CA TYR A 260 6.82 -4.37 16.77
C TYR A 260 5.70 -3.37 17.06
N GLU A 261 6.00 -2.07 17.08
CA GLU A 261 4.99 -1.00 17.26
C GLU A 261 3.93 -1.04 16.17
N LEU A 262 4.32 -1.20 14.90
CA LEU A 262 3.37 -1.36 13.80
C LEU A 262 2.49 -2.60 13.99
N TYR A 263 3.09 -3.72 14.38
CA TYR A 263 2.40 -4.99 14.54
C TYR A 263 1.32 -4.95 15.64
N ILE A 264 1.66 -4.42 16.82
CA ILE A 264 0.70 -4.30 17.94
C ILE A 264 -0.30 -3.15 17.76
N SER A 265 -0.15 -2.34 16.70
CA SER A 265 -1.00 -1.19 16.46
C SER A 265 -2.46 -1.59 16.22
N GLN A 266 -3.37 -0.87 16.88
CA GLN A 266 -4.82 -1.06 16.78
C GLN A 266 -5.48 -0.09 15.78
N VAL A 267 -4.69 0.59 14.95
CA VAL A 267 -5.21 1.57 13.97
C VAL A 267 -6.16 0.97 12.93
N PHE A 268 -6.00 -0.32 12.65
CA PHE A 268 -6.92 -1.09 11.81
C PHE A 268 -7.67 -2.12 12.66
N PRO A 269 -9.00 -2.25 12.46
CA PRO A 269 -9.77 -3.25 13.17
C PRO A 269 -9.33 -4.66 12.78
N ILE A 270 -9.37 -5.59 13.74
CA ILE A 270 -8.94 -6.98 13.54
C ILE A 270 -9.72 -7.66 12.40
N SER A 271 -10.98 -7.30 12.21
CA SER A 271 -11.82 -7.82 11.11
C SER A 271 -11.30 -7.44 9.73
N LEU A 272 -10.75 -6.24 9.56
CA LEU A 272 -10.10 -5.83 8.32
C LEU A 272 -8.78 -6.60 8.13
N LYS A 273 -7.94 -6.66 9.17
CA LYS A 273 -6.65 -7.39 9.14
C LYS A 273 -6.83 -8.85 8.71
N LEU A 274 -7.79 -9.54 9.32
CA LEU A 274 -8.11 -10.94 9.02
C LEU A 274 -8.58 -11.14 7.58
N ARG A 275 -9.54 -10.32 7.11
CA ARG A 275 -10.06 -10.43 5.73
C ARG A 275 -8.98 -10.22 4.68
N LEU A 276 -8.15 -9.19 4.87
CA LEU A 276 -7.05 -8.89 3.95
C LEU A 276 -6.02 -10.04 3.92
N CYS A 277 -5.64 -10.53 5.10
CA CYS A 277 -4.69 -11.64 5.18
C CYS A 277 -5.26 -12.96 4.63
N GLU A 278 -6.57 -13.19 4.75
CA GLU A 278 -7.25 -14.33 4.13
C GLU A 278 -7.24 -14.22 2.61
N MET A 279 -7.59 -13.05 2.06
CA MET A 279 -7.58 -12.78 0.62
C MET A 279 -6.21 -13.04 -0.04
N TRP A 280 -5.12 -12.75 0.66
CA TRP A 280 -3.76 -12.95 0.13
C TRP A 280 -3.12 -14.28 0.54
N GLY A 281 -3.87 -15.19 1.19
CA GLY A 281 -3.37 -16.50 1.62
C GLY A 281 -2.32 -16.45 2.73
N ILE A 282 -2.27 -15.35 3.49
CA ILE A 282 -1.39 -15.17 4.66
C ILE A 282 -1.95 -15.89 5.88
N VAL A 283 -3.28 -15.89 6.00
CA VAL A 283 -4.02 -16.54 7.08
C VAL A 283 -5.09 -17.43 6.45
N ASN A 284 -5.26 -18.63 7.01
CA ASN A 284 -6.32 -19.56 6.63
C ASN A 284 -7.32 -19.72 7.77
N LYS A 285 -8.59 -19.88 7.43
CA LYS A 285 -9.62 -20.26 8.38
C LYS A 285 -9.75 -21.79 8.41
N ILE A 286 -9.31 -22.41 9.52
CA ILE A 286 -9.31 -23.86 9.73
C ILE A 286 -10.14 -24.13 10.99
N ASP A 287 -11.20 -24.93 10.88
CA ASP A 287 -12.08 -25.27 12.01
C ASP A 287 -12.63 -24.04 12.78
N ASN A 288 -13.01 -22.99 12.04
CA ASN A 288 -13.43 -21.68 12.55
C ASN A 288 -12.36 -20.84 13.28
N GLU A 289 -11.12 -21.30 13.33
CA GLU A 289 -9.98 -20.55 13.86
C GLU A 289 -9.12 -19.99 12.72
N TYR A 290 -8.60 -18.78 12.92
CA TYR A 290 -7.64 -18.21 11.98
C TYR A 290 -6.22 -18.63 12.35
N LYS A 291 -5.50 -19.21 11.39
CA LYS A 291 -4.12 -19.68 11.56
C LYS A 291 -3.25 -19.14 10.45
N PHE A 292 -2.00 -18.77 10.74
CA PHE A 292 -1.05 -18.40 9.70
C PHE A 292 -0.83 -19.55 8.71
N ALA A 293 -0.60 -19.20 7.46
CA ALA A 293 -0.34 -20.16 6.41
C ALA A 293 0.90 -21.04 6.73
N PRO A 294 0.93 -22.31 6.28
CA PRO A 294 1.96 -23.27 6.69
C PRO A 294 3.40 -22.83 6.39
N TYR A 295 3.62 -22.06 5.32
CA TYR A 295 4.95 -21.61 4.91
C TYR A 295 5.65 -20.73 5.96
N PHE A 296 4.93 -20.12 6.90
CA PHE A 296 5.54 -19.39 8.02
C PHE A 296 6.28 -20.31 8.99
N LYS A 297 5.77 -21.52 9.24
CA LYS A 297 6.43 -22.51 10.10
C LYS A 297 7.72 -23.01 9.46
N GLU A 298 7.71 -23.26 8.15
CA GLU A 298 8.88 -23.71 7.38
C GLU A 298 10.00 -22.66 7.33
N ILE A 299 9.65 -21.38 7.36
CA ILE A 299 10.60 -20.27 7.35
C ILE A 299 11.24 -20.05 8.74
N SER A 300 10.46 -20.21 9.82
CA SER A 300 10.91 -20.00 11.19
C SER A 300 12.03 -20.94 11.66
N SER A 301 12.07 -22.17 11.14
CA SER A 301 12.89 -23.26 11.70
C SER A 301 14.30 -23.40 11.13
N TYR A 302 14.65 -22.75 10.00
CA TYR A 302 15.95 -23.01 9.35
C TYR A 302 16.68 -21.81 8.72
N LYS A 303 16.01 -20.69 8.42
CA LYS A 303 16.59 -19.64 7.53
C LYS A 303 16.93 -18.32 8.22
N LEU A 304 16.27 -17.96 9.31
CA LEU A 304 16.47 -16.68 10.01
C LEU A 304 17.88 -16.54 10.59
N CYS A 305 18.42 -17.58 11.24
CA CYS A 305 19.79 -17.58 11.76
C CYS A 305 20.84 -17.30 10.66
N LYS A 306 20.60 -17.77 9.43
CA LYS A 306 21.48 -17.57 8.29
C LYS A 306 21.47 -16.11 7.83
N ILE A 307 20.28 -15.49 7.74
CA ILE A 307 20.11 -14.07 7.44
C ILE A 307 20.90 -13.22 8.46
N PHE A 308 20.65 -13.43 9.76
CA PHE A 308 21.34 -12.67 10.81
C PHE A 308 22.87 -12.87 10.82
N SER A 309 23.33 -14.07 10.45
CA SER A 309 24.77 -14.38 10.32
C SER A 309 25.44 -13.75 9.10
N CYS A 310 24.76 -13.73 7.95
CA CYS A 310 25.27 -13.12 6.71
C CYS A 310 25.41 -11.59 6.84
N TYR A 311 24.58 -10.95 7.67
CA TYR A 311 24.62 -9.49 7.88
C TYR A 311 25.53 -9.04 9.03
N LYS A 312 26.32 -9.94 9.66
CA LYS A 312 27.20 -9.63 10.82
C LYS A 312 26.48 -8.86 11.95
N LEU A 313 25.20 -9.17 12.20
CA LEU A 313 24.36 -8.42 13.15
C LEU A 313 24.52 -8.83 14.64
N TYR A 314 25.48 -9.70 14.96
CA TYR A 314 25.71 -10.16 16.32
C TYR A 314 26.55 -9.17 17.14
N LYS A 315 25.92 -8.15 17.74
CA LYS A 315 26.47 -7.57 18.97
C LYS A 315 25.45 -7.38 20.10
N THR A 316 24.15 -7.32 19.83
CA THR A 316 23.12 -7.28 20.89
C THR A 316 21.75 -7.71 20.34
N PHE A 317 21.33 -8.93 20.66
CA PHE A 317 19.96 -9.41 20.40
C PHE A 317 19.12 -9.30 21.69
N PRO A 318 17.87 -8.82 21.64
CA PRO A 318 16.92 -9.02 22.73
C PRO A 318 16.62 -10.52 22.88
N SER A 319 16.56 -11.02 24.10
CA SER A 319 16.30 -12.43 24.45
C SER A 319 14.98 -12.98 23.91
N ASP A 320 14.05 -12.11 23.50
CA ASP A 320 12.70 -12.47 23.09
C ASP A 320 12.62 -12.91 21.61
N PHE A 321 13.73 -12.89 20.87
CA PHE A 321 13.77 -13.16 19.43
C PHE A 321 13.69 -14.66 19.06
N MET A 322 13.85 -15.57 20.03
CA MET A 322 13.89 -17.03 19.80
C MET A 322 12.70 -17.81 20.40
N LYS A 323 11.70 -17.12 20.96
CA LYS A 323 10.46 -17.74 21.44
C LYS A 323 9.32 -17.49 20.48
#